data_AF-A0A5J5VBE5-F1
#
_entry.id   AF-A0A5J5VBE5-F1
#
_cell.length_a   1.000
_cell.length_b   1.000
_cell.length_c   1.000
_cell.angle_alpha   90.00
_cell.angle_beta   90.00
_cell.angle_gamma   90.00
#
_symmetry.space_group_name_H-M   'P 1'
#
loop_
_entity.id
_entity.type
_entity.pdbx_description
1 polymer ?
#
loop_
_entity_poly.entity_id
_entity_poly.type
_entity_poly.pdbx_seq_one_letter_code
_entity_poly.pdbx_strand_id
1 'polypeptide(L)'
;MLHELCQNTHGPHNASFCKLWDELRKECEELMSKGITGTGEGFDLLGRRLGGFSRHPPLSSLRQTASAAAENRARLGSLSPSGPKRLGGDSTVRDALSPIQADAMAAERRL
;
A
#
# COMPACT_ATOMS: atom_id res chain seq x y z
N MET A 1 2.23 -11.11 18.31
CA MET A 1 3.31 -10.38 17.61
C MET A 1 4.41 -11.30 17.06
N LEU A 2 5.01 -12.19 17.86
CA LEU A 2 6.12 -13.06 17.39
C LEU A 2 5.80 -13.87 16.12
N HIS A 3 4.55 -14.31 15.96
CA HIS A 3 4.08 -14.97 14.74
C HIS A 3 4.28 -14.11 13.48
N GLU A 4 3.88 -12.84 13.53
CA GLU A 4 4.03 -11.89 12.42
C GLU A 4 5.51 -11.58 12.15
N LEU A 5 6.35 -11.56 13.18
CA LEU A 5 7.81 -11.39 13.01
C LEU A 5 8.42 -12.56 12.22
N CYS A 6 7.92 -13.78 12.40
CA CYS A 6 8.34 -14.93 11.59
C CYS A 6 7.99 -14.72 10.12
N GLN A 7 6.85 -14.09 9.82
CA GLN A 7 6.39 -13.84 8.45
C GLN A 7 7.29 -12.88 7.67
N ASN A 8 8.06 -12.02 8.35
CA ASN A 8 9.07 -11.17 7.68
C ASN A 8 10.14 -12.00 6.95
N THR A 9 10.41 -13.23 7.42
CA THR A 9 11.41 -14.14 6.84
C THR A 9 10.76 -15.31 6.10
N HIS A 10 9.66 -15.84 6.63
CA HIS A 10 8.99 -17.02 6.13
C HIS A 10 7.49 -16.77 5.92
N GLY A 11 7.09 -16.50 4.67
CA GLY A 11 5.67 -16.34 4.34
C GLY A 11 4.84 -17.61 4.57
N PRO A 12 5.25 -18.78 4.04
CA PRO A 12 4.51 -20.03 4.25
C PRO A 12 4.73 -20.62 5.65
N HIS A 13 3.66 -21.17 6.25
CA HIS A 13 3.73 -21.89 7.53
C HIS A 13 4.28 -23.31 7.32
N ASN A 14 5.59 -23.41 7.15
CA ASN A 14 6.32 -24.66 6.94
C ASN A 14 7.24 -24.99 8.13
N ALA A 15 8.04 -26.05 8.02
CA ALA A 15 8.95 -26.46 9.10
C ALA A 15 9.93 -25.35 9.53
N SER A 16 10.45 -24.56 8.58
CA SER A 16 11.34 -23.44 8.89
C SER A 16 10.63 -22.32 9.65
N PHE A 17 9.38 -22.02 9.28
CA PHE A 17 8.53 -21.10 10.03
C PHE A 17 8.34 -21.55 11.48
N CYS A 18 7.93 -22.80 11.69
CA CYS A 18 7.72 -23.34 13.04
C CYS A 18 8.99 -23.30 13.86
N LYS A 19 10.14 -23.66 13.27
CA LYS A 19 11.44 -23.60 13.94
C LYS A 19 11.80 -22.19 14.38
N LEU A 20 11.70 -21.20 13.49
CA LEU A 20 11.96 -19.80 13.82
C LEU A 20 11.01 -19.27 14.89
N TRP A 21 9.73 -19.67 14.83
CA TRP A 21 8.74 -19.28 15.81
C TRP A 21 9.06 -19.84 17.20
N ASP A 22 9.50 -21.09 17.29
CA ASP A 22 9.92 -21.70 18.55
C ASP A 22 11.16 -21.00 19.13
N GLU A 23 12.14 -20.70 18.28
CA GLU A 23 13.36 -19.96 18.67
C GLU A 23 13.03 -18.58 19.22
N LEU A 24 12.25 -17.77 18.50
CA LEU A 24 11.86 -16.43 18.93
C LEU A 24 11.03 -16.43 20.22
N ARG A 25 10.18 -17.45 20.42
CA ARG A 25 9.40 -17.59 21.64
C ARG A 25 10.28 -17.88 22.84
N LYS A 26 11.24 -18.81 22.69
CA LYS A 26 12.20 -19.12 23.74
C LYS A 26 13.06 -17.90 24.09
N GLU A 27 13.58 -17.19 23.09
CA GLU A 27 14.38 -15.99 23.31
C GLU A 27 13.57 -14.89 24.03
N CYS A 28 12.31 -14.69 23.62
CA CYS A 28 11.42 -13.73 24.27
C CYS A 28 11.19 -14.08 25.76
N GLU A 29 10.93 -15.36 26.07
CA GLU A 29 10.78 -15.82 27.46
C GLU A 29 12.07 -15.61 28.27
N GLU A 30 13.23 -15.88 27.69
CA GLU A 30 14.52 -15.62 28.32
C GLU A 30 14.74 -14.12 28.59
N LEU A 31 14.40 -13.24 27.64
CA LEU A 31 14.52 -11.79 27.81
C LEU A 31 13.57 -11.27 28.90
N MET A 32 12.32 -11.74 28.92
CA MET A 32 11.36 -11.40 29.97
C MET A 32 11.85 -11.87 31.35
N SER A 33 12.44 -13.08 31.44
CA SER A 33 12.98 -13.59 32.70
C SER A 33 14.15 -12.76 33.24
N LYS A 34 14.90 -12.09 32.34
CA LYS A 34 15.98 -11.15 32.68
C LYS A 34 15.46 -9.75 33.04
N GLY A 35 14.14 -9.54 33.05
CA GLY A 35 13.51 -8.24 33.29
C GLY A 35 13.60 -7.30 32.09
N ILE A 36 14.00 -7.79 30.91
CA ILE A 36 14.00 -7.01 29.67
C ILE A 36 12.61 -7.13 29.08
N THR A 37 11.70 -6.30 29.59
CA THR A 37 10.34 -6.15 29.07
C THR A 37 10.22 -4.84 28.31
N GLY A 38 9.10 -4.67 27.59
CA GLY A 38 8.83 -3.41 26.93
C GLY A 38 8.71 -2.24 27.93
N THR A 39 9.01 -1.02 27.45
CA THR A 39 9.04 0.20 28.27
C THR A 39 7.66 0.80 28.52
N GLY A 40 6.61 0.24 27.91
CA GLY A 40 5.28 0.84 27.85
C GLY A 40 5.22 2.10 26.98
N GLU A 41 6.23 2.35 26.14
CA GLU A 41 6.30 3.54 25.27
C GLU A 41 6.34 3.16 23.78
N GLY A 42 5.92 4.09 22.92
CA GLY A 42 5.97 3.91 21.46
C GLY A 42 5.12 2.73 20.99
N PHE A 43 5.77 1.69 20.48
CA PHE A 43 5.11 0.47 19.98
C PHE A 43 4.68 -0.49 21.08
N ASP A 44 5.14 -0.29 22.32
CA ASP A 44 4.76 -1.13 23.47
C ASP A 44 3.45 -0.66 24.13
N LEU A 45 2.89 0.45 23.65
CA LEU A 45 1.56 0.91 24.05
C LEU A 45 0.46 0.05 23.41
N LEU A 46 -0.71 0.05 24.06
CA LEU A 46 -1.91 -0.53 23.47
C LEU A 46 -2.18 0.11 22.10
N GLY A 47 -2.18 -0.70 21.06
CA GLY A 47 -2.44 -0.23 19.70
C GLY A 47 -3.81 0.46 19.60
N ARG A 48 -3.84 1.62 18.94
CA ARG A 48 -5.08 2.32 18.61
C ARG A 48 -5.38 2.15 17.13
N ARG A 49 -6.59 1.68 16.81
CA ARG A 49 -7.06 1.62 15.42
C ARG A 49 -7.05 3.04 14.82
N LEU A 50 -6.29 3.21 13.75
CA LEU A 50 -6.30 4.42 12.93
C LEU A 50 -7.38 4.27 11.85
N GLY A 51 -8.20 5.30 11.69
CA GLY A 51 -9.44 5.23 10.90
C GLY A 51 -10.60 4.62 11.70
N GLY A 52 -11.76 5.28 11.66
CA GLY A 52 -12.96 4.81 12.34
C GLY A 52 -13.50 3.50 11.77
N PHE A 53 -14.71 3.10 12.20
CA PHE A 53 -15.46 2.07 11.49
C PHE A 53 -15.67 2.53 10.05
N SER A 54 -14.81 2.10 9.13
CA SER A 54 -15.19 1.98 7.74
C SER A 54 -16.34 0.99 7.74
N ARG A 55 -17.58 1.49 7.80
CA ARG A 55 -18.72 0.76 7.27
C ARG A 55 -18.37 0.57 5.80
N HIS A 56 -17.70 -0.53 5.48
CA HIS A 56 -17.51 -0.91 4.11
C HIS A 56 -18.90 -0.89 3.49
N PRO A 57 -19.14 -0.02 2.49
CA PRO A 57 -20.36 -0.10 1.74
C PRO A 57 -20.50 -1.55 1.25
N PRO A 58 -21.70 -2.14 1.22
CA PRO A 58 -21.90 -3.47 0.67
C PRO A 58 -21.12 -3.62 -0.64
N LEU A 59 -20.45 -4.76 -0.89
CA LEU A 59 -19.58 -4.92 -2.06
C LEU A 59 -20.28 -4.56 -3.40
N SER A 60 -21.60 -4.73 -3.46
CA SER A 60 -22.45 -4.28 -4.57
C SER A 60 -22.42 -2.77 -4.79
N SER A 61 -22.50 -1.97 -3.72
CA SER A 61 -22.44 -0.51 -3.76
C SER A 61 -21.06 0.03 -4.15
N LEU A 62 -19.97 -0.70 -3.84
CA LEU A 62 -18.64 -0.35 -4.32
C LEU A 62 -18.53 -0.46 -5.85
N ARG A 63 -19.07 -1.54 -6.44
CA ARG A 63 -19.11 -1.70 -7.90
C ARG A 63 -19.94 -0.60 -8.57
N GLN A 64 -21.13 -0.30 -8.04
CA GLN A 64 -21.98 0.77 -8.54
C GLN A 64 -21.32 2.15 -8.45
N THR A 65 -20.65 2.44 -7.33
CA THR A 65 -19.92 3.71 -7.16
C THR A 65 -18.76 3.80 -8.15
N ALA A 66 -18.02 2.71 -8.34
CA ALA A 66 -16.90 2.65 -9.28
C ALA A 66 -17.36 2.79 -10.74
N SER A 67 -18.47 2.14 -11.12
CA SER A 67 -19.03 2.24 -12.48
C SER A 67 -19.56 3.65 -12.75
N ALA A 68 -20.34 4.22 -11.83
CA ALA A 68 -20.85 5.59 -11.95
C ALA A 68 -19.72 6.62 -12.06
N ALA A 69 -18.63 6.43 -11.31
CA ALA A 69 -17.45 7.28 -11.42
C ALA A 69 -16.74 7.11 -12.78
N ALA A 70 -16.70 5.90 -13.35
CA ALA A 70 -16.13 5.64 -14.67
C ALA A 70 -16.95 6.28 -15.79
N GLU A 71 -18.27 6.13 -15.75
CA GLU A 71 -19.21 6.76 -16.68
C GLU A 71 -19.11 8.29 -16.61
N ASN A 72 -19.02 8.85 -15.40
CA ASN A 72 -18.83 10.29 -15.21
C ASN A 72 -17.51 10.77 -15.83
N ARG A 73 -16.40 10.02 -15.64
CA ARG A 73 -15.12 10.33 -16.31
C ARG A 73 -15.23 10.27 -17.83
N ALA A 74 -15.93 9.29 -18.38
CA ALA A 74 -16.13 9.17 -19.83
C ALA A 74 -16.95 10.35 -20.38
N ARG A 75 -18.06 10.69 -19.72
CA ARG A 75 -18.92 11.83 -20.10
C ARG A 75 -18.21 13.17 -19.97
N LEU A 76 -17.46 13.39 -18.88
CA LEU A 76 -16.68 14.61 -18.71
C LEU A 76 -15.53 14.69 -19.73
N GLY A 77 -14.91 13.55 -20.05
CA GLY A 77 -13.90 13.44 -21.09
C GLY A 77 -14.42 13.72 -22.50
N SER A 78 -15.71 13.50 -22.78
CA SER A 78 -16.31 13.86 -24.08
C SER A 78 -16.76 15.31 -24.18
N LEU A 79 -16.97 16.00 -23.06
CA LEU A 79 -17.50 17.37 -23.01
C LEU A 79 -16.44 18.45 -22.74
N SER A 80 -15.29 18.06 -22.18
CA SER A 80 -14.21 18.98 -21.82
C SER A 80 -12.97 18.68 -22.68
N PRO A 81 -12.14 19.69 -23.03
CA PRO A 81 -10.81 19.43 -23.58
C PRO A 81 -10.07 18.46 -22.65
N SER A 82 -9.27 17.57 -23.22
CA SER A 82 -8.52 16.58 -22.44
C SER A 82 -7.77 17.30 -21.31
N GLY A 83 -8.17 17.03 -20.07
CA GLY A 83 -7.44 17.52 -18.90
C GLY A 83 -6.01 16.99 -18.91
N PRO A 84 -5.12 17.51 -18.03
CA PRO A 84 -3.72 17.10 -18.03
C PRO A 84 -3.60 15.57 -17.95
N LYS A 85 -3.06 14.96 -19.02
CA LYS A 85 -2.83 13.52 -19.11
C LYS A 85 -1.81 13.13 -18.03
N ARG A 86 -2.00 11.98 -17.38
CA ARG A 86 -1.06 11.48 -16.37
C ARG A 86 0.37 11.50 -16.95
N LEU A 87 1.31 12.06 -16.20
CA LEU A 87 2.72 12.00 -16.53
C LEU A 87 3.16 10.53 -16.43
N GLY A 88 3.60 9.98 -17.56
CA GLY A 88 3.94 8.56 -17.68
C GLY A 88 2.73 7.68 -18.00
N GLY A 89 2.75 7.05 -19.17
CA GLY A 89 1.72 6.11 -19.61
C GLY A 89 1.43 6.15 -21.11
N ASP A 90 1.96 7.14 -21.84
CA ASP A 90 1.91 7.17 -23.29
C ASP A 90 3.13 6.44 -23.86
N SER A 91 2.94 5.17 -24.25
CA SER A 91 3.99 4.36 -24.85
C SER A 91 4.51 4.97 -26.15
N THR A 92 3.66 5.70 -26.89
CA THR A 92 4.07 6.35 -28.14
C THR A 92 5.13 7.42 -27.91
N VAL A 93 5.04 8.16 -26.79
CA VAL A 93 6.02 9.19 -26.41
C VAL A 93 7.34 8.55 -25.99
N ARG A 94 7.29 7.38 -25.34
CA ARG A 94 8.49 6.63 -24.94
C ARG A 94 9.27 6.10 -26.14
N ASP A 95 8.58 5.64 -27.18
CA ASP A 95 9.22 5.08 -28.37
C ASP A 95 9.72 6.18 -29.33
N ALA A 96 9.05 7.34 -29.33
CA ALA A 96 9.37 8.44 -30.25
C ALA A 96 10.38 9.46 -29.70
N LEU A 97 10.52 9.60 -28.38
CA LEU A 97 11.34 10.64 -27.75
C LEU A 97 12.34 10.06 -26.75
N SER A 98 13.54 10.62 -26.73
CA SER A 98 14.46 10.39 -25.62
C SER A 98 13.89 10.96 -24.31
N PRO A 99 14.32 10.47 -23.13
CA PRO A 99 13.84 10.97 -21.84
C PRO A 99 13.91 12.50 -21.69
N ILE A 100 14.99 13.12 -22.19
CA ILE A 100 15.19 14.57 -22.14
C ILE A 100 14.16 15.31 -23.01
N GLN A 101 13.86 14.81 -24.20
CA GLN A 101 12.86 15.41 -25.10
C GLN A 101 11.44 15.24 -24.55
N ALA A 102 11.14 14.09 -23.93
CA ALA A 102 9.86 13.85 -23.28
C ALA A 102 9.65 14.79 -22.09
N ASP A 103 10.69 15.03 -21.28
CA ASP A 103 10.64 15.96 -20.15
C ASP A 103 10.45 17.41 -20.60
N ALA A 104 11.17 17.85 -21.65
CA ALA A 104 11.01 19.19 -22.23
C ALA A 104 9.57 19.41 -22.75
N MET A 105 9.05 18.46 -23.53
CA MET A 105 7.67 18.51 -24.04
C MET A 105 6.64 18.50 -22.91
N ALA A 106 6.88 17.75 -21.83
CA ALA A 106 6.02 17.74 -20.66
C ALA A 106 6.06 19.07 -19.89
N ALA A 107 7.19 19.79 -19.89
CA ALA A 107 7.31 21.11 -19.30
C ALA A 107 6.53 22.17 -20.10
N GLU A 108 6.61 22.15 -21.42
CA GLU A 108 5.88 23.09 -22.29
C GLU A 108 4.35 22.96 -22.17
N ARG A 109 3.83 21.75 -21.96
CA ARG A 109 2.39 21.48 -21.79
C ARG A 109 1.81 21.94 -20.44
N ARG A 110 2.64 22.44 -19.51
CA ARG A 110 2.20 22.96 -18.20
C ARG A 110 1.91 24.46 -18.20
N LEU A 111 2.33 25.19 -19.23
CA LEU A 111 2.02 26.62 -19.44
C LEU A 111 0.63 26.78 -20.07
#